data_AF-A0AAQ3G3K1-F1
#
_entry.id   AF-A0AAQ3G3K1-F1
#
_cell.length_a   1.000
_cell.length_b   1.000
_cell.length_c   1.000
_cell.angle_alpha   90.00
_cell.angle_beta   90.00
_cell.angle_gamma   90.00
#
_symmetry.space_group_name_H-M   'P 1'
#
loop_
_entity.id
_entity.type
_entity.pdbx_description
1 polymer ?
#
loop_
_entity_poly.entity_id
_entity_poly.type
_entity_poly.pdbx_seq_one_letter_code
_entity_poly.pdbx_strand_id
1 'polypeptide(L)'
;MLNNHDDPLATRPLRQPRKTGDIEAFPSGKITYLAPLPLPTSMPAYGPHIGELNDVYMDFGLGTLEVFSWQVILGGPFSGTLMIAFLYPLMGGFIGLLLGDSWEFIKEVIEGIFFAIYKLAFSTGLIALFIGLGVWHHVHKTRATLIPTRFNRQRREVCFMPQGATEPVFVPWESLSAWIIEAKGATQFGIHRQYGMGIGFHHGESPISLEFQCAGLQLTISHWEAIRGYMEYEVNDLKSIQDLQDLQGPDDPPHEGLHTFRNARARMHQQIREGRRSRLSGFFWYLYHVMTLWTIPNRLVEWEVRRLERIGKQALPEVMRAWSEPLPKEQWAKPSEELLRLSEQVRRMHKRQPHRPITQIFAEVCRRAEC
;
A
#
# COMPACT_ATOMS: atom_id res chain seq x y z
N MET A 1 35.45 15.12 -11.57
CA MET A 1 36.01 13.94 -12.26
C MET A 1 34.97 12.84 -12.17
N LEU A 2 34.37 12.48 -13.29
CA LEU A 2 33.43 11.36 -13.42
C LEU A 2 34.19 10.06 -13.16
N ASN A 3 33.70 9.22 -12.25
CA ASN A 3 34.00 7.79 -12.27
C ASN A 3 32.76 7.07 -12.78
N ASN A 4 32.80 6.73 -14.07
CA ASN A 4 31.95 5.72 -14.67
C ASN A 4 32.30 4.37 -14.03
N HIS A 5 31.36 3.81 -13.28
CA HIS A 5 31.26 2.37 -13.12
C HIS A 5 30.04 1.94 -13.92
N ASP A 6 30.31 1.64 -15.19
CA ASP A 6 29.43 0.85 -16.04
C ASP A 6 29.37 -0.57 -15.45
N ASP A 7 28.37 -0.80 -14.60
CA ASP A 7 28.02 -2.14 -14.13
C ASP A 7 27.25 -2.85 -15.26
N PRO A 8 27.76 -3.95 -15.86
CA PRO A 8 27.18 -4.56 -17.07
C PRO A 8 25.90 -5.37 -16.78
N LEU A 9 25.15 -5.04 -15.73
CA LEU A 9 23.88 -5.66 -15.37
C LEU A 9 22.65 -4.84 -15.78
N ALA A 10 22.83 -3.61 -16.26
CA ALA A 10 21.75 -2.70 -16.61
C ALA A 10 21.55 -2.54 -18.12
N THR A 11 21.25 -3.64 -18.83
CA THR A 11 20.47 -3.66 -20.10
C THR A 11 20.56 -5.06 -20.71
N ARG A 12 19.63 -5.96 -20.35
CA ARG A 12 19.31 -7.09 -21.23
C ARG A 12 18.05 -6.72 -22.03
N PRO A 13 18.13 -6.63 -23.36
CA PRO A 13 16.94 -6.40 -24.17
C PRO A 13 16.07 -7.65 -24.11
N LEU A 14 14.92 -7.55 -23.43
CA LEU A 14 13.84 -8.52 -23.49
C LEU A 14 13.27 -8.51 -24.91
N ARG A 15 13.86 -9.28 -25.82
CA ARG A 15 13.60 -9.26 -27.27
C ARG A 15 12.30 -9.95 -27.72
N GLN A 16 11.46 -10.45 -26.81
CA GLN A 16 10.14 -11.00 -27.18
C GLN A 16 9.09 -10.62 -26.13
N PRO A 17 7.87 -10.25 -26.55
CA PRO A 17 6.75 -10.09 -25.63
C PRO A 17 6.53 -11.42 -24.91
N ARG A 18 6.68 -11.37 -23.58
CA ARG A 18 6.54 -12.55 -22.71
C ARG A 18 5.07 -12.94 -22.59
N LYS A 19 4.81 -14.24 -22.46
CA LYS A 19 3.47 -14.78 -22.36
C LYS A 19 3.11 -15.10 -20.91
N THR A 20 1.81 -15.18 -20.64
CA THR A 20 1.30 -15.61 -19.34
C THR A 20 1.84 -17.02 -19.01
N GLY A 21 2.44 -17.18 -17.83
CA GLY A 21 3.05 -18.42 -17.37
C GLY A 21 4.55 -18.55 -17.68
N ASP A 22 5.15 -17.63 -18.43
CA ASP A 22 6.59 -17.61 -18.66
C ASP A 22 7.35 -17.35 -17.35
N ILE A 23 8.51 -17.98 -17.21
CA ILE A 23 9.42 -17.81 -16.07
C ILE A 23 10.79 -17.40 -16.56
N GLU A 24 11.30 -16.30 -16.03
CA GLU A 24 12.64 -15.79 -16.31
C GLU A 24 13.49 -15.85 -15.04
N ALA A 25 14.54 -16.66 -15.05
CA ALA A 25 15.45 -16.76 -13.93
C ALA A 25 16.55 -15.69 -14.02
N PHE A 26 16.89 -15.11 -12.87
CA PHE A 26 18.07 -14.25 -12.69
C PHE A 26 18.88 -14.74 -11.48
N PRO A 27 20.15 -14.33 -11.31
CA PRO A 27 21.04 -14.95 -10.33
C PRO A 27 20.51 -14.99 -8.88
N SER A 28 19.75 -13.97 -8.48
CA SER A 28 19.16 -13.86 -7.14
C SER A 28 17.69 -14.26 -7.09
N GLY A 29 17.08 -14.73 -8.17
CA GLY A 29 15.63 -14.92 -8.18
C GLY A 29 15.01 -15.34 -9.51
N LYS A 30 13.71 -15.06 -9.65
CA LYS A 30 12.95 -15.30 -10.87
C LYS A 30 11.83 -14.29 -11.03
N ILE A 31 11.44 -14.05 -12.28
CA ILE A 31 10.27 -13.29 -12.68
C ILE A 31 9.25 -14.27 -13.25
N THR A 32 7.99 -14.17 -12.87
CA THR A 32 6.88 -14.98 -13.41
C THR A 32 5.82 -14.07 -14.01
N TYR A 33 5.49 -14.26 -15.28
CA TYR A 33 4.54 -13.41 -16.00
C TYR A 33 3.11 -13.92 -15.84
N LEU A 34 2.16 -13.01 -15.55
CA LEU A 34 0.74 -13.27 -15.32
C LEU A 34 -0.19 -12.69 -16.42
N ALA A 35 0.31 -11.76 -17.23
CA ALA A 35 -0.38 -11.18 -18.39
C ALA A 35 0.67 -10.94 -19.50
N PRO A 36 0.30 -10.89 -20.81
CA PRO A 36 -0.84 -10.15 -21.38
C PRO A 36 -2.20 -10.85 -21.47
N LEU A 37 -2.31 -12.16 -21.26
CA LEU A 37 -3.61 -12.83 -21.12
C LEU A 37 -3.93 -13.02 -19.63
N PRO A 38 -4.82 -12.20 -19.04
CA PRO A 38 -4.97 -12.09 -17.59
C PRO A 38 -5.83 -13.23 -17.03
N LEU A 39 -5.23 -14.42 -16.90
CA LEU A 39 -5.90 -15.64 -16.44
C LEU A 39 -6.26 -15.58 -14.93
N PRO A 40 -7.36 -16.23 -14.49
CA PRO A 40 -7.81 -16.19 -13.10
C PRO A 40 -6.89 -16.97 -12.17
N THR A 41 -6.50 -16.38 -11.05
CA THR A 41 -5.51 -17.00 -10.15
C THR A 41 -6.12 -17.85 -9.02
N SER A 42 -7.45 -17.80 -8.85
CA SER A 42 -8.21 -18.44 -7.75
C SER A 42 -7.81 -17.99 -6.34
N MET A 43 -6.95 -16.99 -6.22
CA MET A 43 -6.62 -16.33 -4.95
C MET A 43 -7.74 -15.35 -4.57
N PRO A 44 -7.93 -15.04 -3.28
CA PRO A 44 -8.77 -13.92 -2.90
C PRO A 44 -8.15 -12.60 -3.41
N ALA A 45 -8.99 -11.69 -3.91
CA ALA A 45 -8.55 -10.35 -4.27
C ALA A 45 -8.17 -9.56 -3.02
N TYR A 46 -6.98 -8.93 -3.04
CA TYR A 46 -6.53 -8.05 -1.97
C TYR A 46 -5.70 -6.92 -2.54
N GLY A 47 -6.14 -5.67 -2.34
CA GLY A 47 -5.55 -4.50 -2.99
C GLY A 47 -5.64 -3.24 -2.14
N PRO A 48 -4.88 -3.13 -1.03
CA PRO A 48 -4.91 -1.99 -0.13
C PRO A 48 -4.45 -0.68 -0.81
N HIS A 49 -3.76 -0.76 -1.94
CA HIS A 49 -3.22 0.40 -2.66
C HIS A 49 -4.11 0.89 -3.81
N ILE A 50 -5.28 0.26 -3.99
CA ILE A 50 -6.29 0.72 -4.95
C ILE A 50 -6.98 1.96 -4.36
N GLY A 51 -7.10 3.02 -5.16
CA GLY A 51 -7.71 4.28 -4.77
C GLY A 51 -9.22 4.26 -5.00
N GLU A 52 -9.68 5.11 -5.91
CA GLU A 52 -11.08 5.12 -6.34
C GLU A 52 -11.40 3.86 -7.16
N LEU A 53 -12.53 3.23 -6.87
CA LEU A 53 -13.07 2.10 -7.63
C LEU A 53 -14.56 2.35 -7.84
N ASN A 54 -14.99 2.40 -9.11
CA ASN A 54 -16.38 2.61 -9.49
C ASN A 54 -16.75 1.73 -10.69
N ASP A 55 -17.94 1.94 -11.27
CA ASP A 55 -18.41 1.06 -12.33
C ASP A 55 -17.73 1.24 -13.70
N VAL A 56 -16.88 2.26 -13.84
CA VAL A 56 -16.21 2.64 -15.08
C VAL A 56 -14.71 2.42 -14.97
N TYR A 57 -14.10 3.02 -13.94
CA TYR A 57 -12.67 3.03 -13.74
C TYR A 57 -12.21 2.70 -12.31
N MET A 58 -10.96 2.26 -12.22
CA MET A 58 -10.23 2.04 -10.98
C MET A 58 -8.88 2.76 -11.04
N ASP A 59 -8.55 3.50 -10.00
CA ASP A 59 -7.27 4.21 -9.85
C ASP A 59 -6.27 3.38 -9.06
N PHE A 60 -5.05 3.25 -9.58
CA PHE A 60 -3.96 2.50 -8.99
C PHE A 60 -2.70 3.36 -8.84
N GLY A 61 -1.95 3.16 -7.75
CA GLY A 61 -0.61 3.74 -7.57
C GLY A 61 -0.54 4.99 -6.69
N LEU A 62 -1.66 5.54 -6.21
CA LEU A 62 -1.64 6.69 -5.28
C LEU A 62 -1.36 6.27 -3.82
N GLY A 63 -1.62 5.00 -3.49
CA GLY A 63 -1.51 4.47 -2.12
C GLY A 63 -2.55 5.08 -1.17
N THR A 64 -2.86 4.38 -0.10
CA THR A 64 -3.73 4.91 0.96
C THR A 64 -2.95 5.90 1.84
N LEU A 65 -3.67 6.88 2.39
CA LEU A 65 -3.15 7.73 3.46
C LEU A 65 -3.53 7.08 4.79
N GLU A 66 -2.51 6.77 5.59
CA GLU A 66 -2.69 6.11 6.89
C GLU A 66 -2.60 7.12 8.03
N VAL A 67 -3.41 6.91 9.06
CA VAL A 67 -3.43 7.71 10.30
C VAL A 67 -2.09 7.63 11.02
N PHE A 68 -1.42 6.49 10.89
CA PHE A 68 -0.11 6.24 11.50
C PHE A 68 0.93 7.29 11.10
N SER A 69 0.92 7.78 9.86
CA SER A 69 1.87 8.79 9.40
C SER A 69 1.77 10.07 10.24
N TRP A 70 0.55 10.57 10.47
CA TRP A 70 0.33 11.76 11.31
C TRP A 70 0.57 11.49 12.81
N GLN A 71 0.33 10.26 13.28
CA GLN A 71 0.71 9.86 14.63
C GLN A 71 2.23 9.89 14.83
N VAL A 72 3.03 9.51 13.83
CA VAL A 72 4.49 9.62 13.89
C VAL A 72 4.92 11.08 13.81
N ILE A 73 4.40 11.85 12.86
CA ILE A 73 4.81 13.25 12.61
C ILE A 73 4.46 14.17 13.79
N LEU A 74 3.28 14.01 14.40
CA LEU A 74 2.83 14.86 15.51
C LEU A 74 2.96 14.19 16.86
N GLY A 75 2.43 12.96 16.96
CA GLY A 75 2.42 12.19 18.19
C GLY A 75 3.82 11.76 18.61
N GLY A 76 4.72 11.43 17.68
CA GLY A 76 6.11 11.08 17.97
C GLY A 76 6.85 12.19 18.72
N PRO A 77 6.97 13.40 18.16
CA PRO A 77 7.59 14.53 18.86
C PRO A 77 6.90 14.90 20.18
N PHE A 78 5.56 14.91 20.22
CA PHE A 78 4.81 15.22 21.43
C PHE A 78 5.05 14.17 22.53
N SER A 79 4.85 12.89 22.23
CA SER A 79 5.12 11.77 23.12
C SER A 79 6.56 11.76 23.58
N GLY A 80 7.52 11.87 22.65
CA GLY A 80 8.95 11.84 22.93
C GLY A 80 9.36 12.96 23.87
N THR A 81 8.83 14.18 23.65
CA THR A 81 9.08 15.32 24.54
C THR A 81 8.55 15.05 25.95
N LEU A 82 7.31 14.56 26.09
CA LEU A 82 6.73 14.23 27.38
C LEU A 82 7.49 13.11 28.09
N MET A 83 7.87 12.07 27.36
CA MET A 83 8.66 10.96 27.89
C MET A 83 10.01 11.46 28.40
N ILE A 84 10.73 12.29 27.64
CA ILE A 84 12.01 12.85 28.10
C ILE A 84 11.77 13.76 29.31
N ALA A 85 10.79 14.66 29.24
CA ALA A 85 10.56 15.66 30.27
C ALA A 85 10.07 15.06 31.60
N PHE A 86 9.27 13.99 31.58
CA PHE A 86 8.62 13.46 32.79
C PHE A 86 9.09 12.06 33.20
N LEU A 87 9.47 11.17 32.26
CA LEU A 87 9.88 9.81 32.64
C LEU A 87 11.22 9.82 33.37
N TYR A 88 12.19 10.62 32.94
CA TYR A 88 13.52 10.68 33.58
C TYR A 88 13.46 11.24 35.02
N PRO A 89 12.74 12.35 35.29
CA PRO A 89 12.54 12.80 36.67
C PRO A 89 11.84 11.76 37.54
N LEU A 90 10.77 11.13 37.03
CA LEU A 90 10.05 10.09 37.76
C LEU A 90 10.93 8.87 38.04
N MET A 91 11.80 8.48 37.11
CA MET A 91 12.77 7.41 37.30
C MET A 91 13.81 7.79 38.36
N GLY A 92 14.30 9.04 38.37
CA GLY A 92 15.19 9.54 39.42
C GLY A 92 14.53 9.49 40.80
N GLY A 93 13.28 9.95 40.91
CA GLY A 93 12.51 9.86 42.14
C GLY A 93 12.23 8.42 42.59
N PHE A 94 11.97 7.51 41.64
CA PHE A 94 11.79 6.10 41.93
C PHE A 94 13.07 5.43 42.46
N ILE A 95 14.23 5.80 41.93
CA ILE A 95 15.53 5.36 42.47
C ILE A 95 15.71 5.87 43.91
N GLY A 96 15.40 7.14 44.18
CA GLY A 96 15.45 7.68 45.54
C GLY A 96 14.52 6.94 46.52
N LEU A 97 13.31 6.56 46.07
CA LEU A 97 12.40 5.70 46.86
C LEU A 97 13.01 4.33 47.16
N LEU A 98 13.67 3.69 46.18
CA LEU A 98 14.31 2.39 46.36
C LEU A 98 15.50 2.44 47.33
N LEU A 99 16.21 3.56 47.37
CA LEU A 99 17.35 3.79 48.27
C LEU A 99 16.91 4.18 49.69
N GLY A 100 15.62 4.41 49.92
CA GLY A 100 15.08 4.82 51.22
C GLY A 100 15.31 6.29 51.54
N ASP A 101 15.50 7.13 50.53
CA ASP A 101 15.72 8.56 50.72
C ASP A 101 14.47 9.28 51.27
N SER A 102 14.69 10.42 51.91
CA SER A 102 13.60 11.24 52.44
C SER A 102 12.72 11.81 51.32
N TRP A 103 11.44 12.07 51.63
CA TRP A 103 10.49 12.65 50.68
C TRP A 103 10.95 14.01 50.12
N GLU A 104 11.61 14.83 50.93
CA GLU A 104 12.13 16.13 50.49
C GLU A 104 13.28 15.97 49.49
N PHE A 105 14.18 15.02 49.72
CA PHE A 105 15.26 14.71 48.78
C PHE A 105 14.72 14.17 47.44
N ILE A 106 13.72 13.29 47.48
CA ILE A 106 13.07 12.76 46.27
C ILE A 106 12.46 13.88 45.43
N LYS A 107 11.77 14.85 46.05
CA LYS A 107 11.25 16.02 45.33
C LYS A 107 12.36 16.83 44.69
N GLU A 108 13.42 17.12 45.44
CA GLU A 108 14.56 17.89 44.94
C GLU A 108 15.21 17.23 43.73
N VAL A 109 15.37 15.90 43.74
CA VAL A 109 15.87 15.12 42.60
C VAL A 109 14.93 15.24 41.40
N ILE A 110 13.62 15.07 41.59
CA ILE A 110 12.63 15.19 40.51
C ILE A 110 12.66 16.59 39.89
N GLU A 111 12.59 17.63 40.72
CA GLU A 111 12.60 19.03 40.26
C GLU A 111 13.92 19.37 39.58
N GLY A 112 15.06 18.98 40.17
CA GLY A 112 16.39 19.22 39.61
C GLY A 112 16.56 18.59 38.23
N ILE A 113 16.19 17.31 38.08
CA ILE A 113 16.25 16.62 36.79
C ILE A 113 15.29 17.28 35.80
N PHE A 114 14.05 17.59 36.20
CA PHE A 114 13.07 18.23 35.34
C PHE A 114 13.57 19.57 34.80
N PHE A 115 14.04 20.46 35.68
CA PHE A 115 14.53 21.78 35.31
C PHE A 115 15.80 21.72 34.45
N ALA A 116 16.63 20.69 34.62
CA ALA A 116 17.81 20.48 33.80
C ALA A 116 17.45 20.08 32.36
N ILE A 117 16.43 19.23 32.16
CA ILE A 117 16.17 18.60 30.85
C ILE A 117 15.00 19.20 30.07
N TYR A 118 14.03 19.87 30.70
CA TYR A 118 12.77 20.27 30.03
C TYR A 118 13.00 21.16 28.80
N LYS A 119 13.97 22.08 28.85
CA LYS A 119 14.29 22.95 27.71
C LYS A 119 14.85 22.16 26.54
N LEU A 120 15.74 21.19 26.83
CA LEU A 120 16.33 20.32 25.83
C LEU A 120 15.29 19.38 25.21
N ALA A 121 14.41 18.82 26.05
CA ALA A 121 13.30 17.98 25.61
C ALA A 121 12.39 18.74 24.66
N PHE A 122 11.98 19.95 25.04
CA PHE A 122 11.10 20.80 24.23
C PHE A 122 11.77 21.22 22.91
N SER A 123 13.04 21.61 22.96
CA SER A 123 13.79 22.01 21.76
C SER A 123 13.95 20.84 20.78
N THR A 124 14.30 19.66 21.27
CA THR A 124 14.41 18.43 20.46
C THR A 124 13.05 18.04 19.86
N GLY A 125 11.97 18.16 20.63
CA GLY A 125 10.60 17.94 20.16
C GLY A 125 10.22 18.86 18.99
N LEU A 126 10.50 20.16 19.10
CA LEU A 126 10.23 21.11 18.03
C LEU A 126 11.04 20.82 16.76
N ILE A 127 12.32 20.46 16.91
CA ILE A 127 13.17 20.07 15.77
C ILE A 127 12.61 18.82 15.08
N ALA A 128 12.26 17.79 15.86
CA ALA A 128 11.69 16.55 15.33
C ALA A 128 10.35 16.80 14.60
N LEU A 129 9.50 17.66 15.15
CA LEU A 129 8.26 18.09 14.50
C LEU A 129 8.53 18.82 13.18
N PHE A 130 9.50 19.73 13.14
CA PHE A 130 9.84 20.46 11.93
C PHE A 130 10.37 19.53 10.83
N ILE A 131 11.22 18.56 11.19
CA ILE A 131 11.70 17.52 10.26
C ILE A 131 10.51 16.69 9.74
N GLY A 132 9.63 16.23 10.63
CA GLY A 132 8.46 15.45 10.26
C GLY A 132 7.53 16.19 9.30
N LEU A 133 7.27 17.47 9.55
CA LEU A 133 6.48 18.34 8.66
C LEU A 133 7.19 18.60 7.33
N GLY A 134 8.51 18.73 7.32
CA GLY A 134 9.31 18.89 6.10
C GLY A 134 9.25 17.65 5.21
N VAL A 135 9.40 16.46 5.80
CA VAL A 135 9.25 15.17 5.10
C VAL A 135 7.82 15.04 4.56
N TRP A 136 6.82 15.31 5.39
CA TRP A 136 5.41 15.30 4.96
C TRP A 136 5.19 16.24 3.77
N HIS A 137 5.66 17.48 3.86
CA HIS A 137 5.50 18.47 2.79
C HIS A 137 6.16 18.01 1.47
N HIS A 138 7.36 17.44 1.56
CA HIS A 138 8.06 16.90 0.39
C HIS A 138 7.28 15.74 -0.25
N VAL A 139 6.88 14.74 0.54
CA VAL A 139 6.12 13.58 0.08
C VAL A 139 4.76 14.00 -0.48
N HIS A 140 4.07 14.93 0.19
CA HIS A 140 2.78 15.44 -0.24
C HIS A 140 2.88 16.18 -1.57
N LYS A 141 3.93 17.00 -1.78
CA LYS A 141 4.17 17.67 -3.06
C LYS A 141 4.37 16.65 -4.19
N THR A 142 5.16 15.61 -3.93
CA THR A 142 5.37 14.52 -4.91
C THR A 142 4.05 13.81 -5.22
N ARG A 143 3.26 13.44 -4.20
CA ARG A 143 1.95 12.80 -4.40
C ARG A 143 0.96 13.67 -5.17
N ALA A 144 0.92 14.97 -4.89
CA ALA A 144 0.01 15.91 -5.55
C ALA A 144 0.30 16.05 -7.06
N THR A 145 1.51 15.74 -7.50
CA THR A 145 1.90 15.76 -8.93
C THR A 145 1.75 14.41 -9.63
N LEU A 146 1.52 13.33 -8.89
CA LEU A 146 1.36 11.99 -9.47
C LEU A 146 -0.05 11.81 -10.00
N ILE A 147 -0.15 11.50 -11.30
CA ILE A 147 -1.40 11.07 -11.94
C ILE A 147 -1.51 9.56 -11.75
N PRO A 148 -2.62 9.03 -11.21
CA PRO A 148 -2.80 7.59 -11.02
C PRO A 148 -2.80 6.84 -12.36
N THR A 149 -2.32 5.60 -12.34
CA THR A 149 -2.59 4.66 -13.43
C THR A 149 -4.05 4.24 -13.34
N ARG A 150 -4.84 4.50 -14.39
CA ARG A 150 -6.28 4.26 -14.37
C ARG A 150 -6.64 3.08 -15.26
N PHE A 151 -7.43 2.17 -14.73
CA PHE A 151 -7.94 0.99 -15.42
C PHE A 151 -9.40 1.23 -15.77
N ASN A 152 -9.79 1.11 -17.05
CA ASN A 152 -11.18 1.24 -17.48
C ASN A 152 -11.71 -0.11 -17.95
N ARG A 153 -12.65 -0.66 -17.19
CA ARG A 153 -13.22 -2.00 -17.43
C ARG A 153 -14.28 -2.03 -18.54
N GLN A 154 -14.89 -0.89 -18.86
CA GLN A 154 -15.85 -0.77 -19.96
C GLN A 154 -15.16 -0.74 -21.31
N ARG A 155 -14.02 -0.04 -21.39
CA ARG A 155 -13.16 0.02 -22.59
C ARG A 155 -12.18 -1.16 -22.68
N ARG A 156 -11.95 -1.87 -21.56
CA ARG A 156 -10.87 -2.87 -21.42
C ARG A 156 -9.51 -2.30 -21.81
N GLU A 157 -9.19 -1.14 -21.25
CA GLU A 157 -7.96 -0.39 -21.51
C GLU A 157 -7.37 0.17 -20.21
N VAL A 158 -6.07 0.46 -20.23
CA VAL A 158 -5.34 1.02 -19.10
C VAL A 158 -4.62 2.28 -19.56
N CYS A 159 -4.79 3.35 -18.78
CA CYS A 159 -4.21 4.65 -19.02
C CYS A 159 -2.97 4.83 -18.13
N PHE A 160 -1.81 4.97 -18.77
CA PHE A 160 -0.56 5.33 -18.14
C PHE A 160 -0.21 6.79 -18.40
N MET A 161 0.37 7.43 -17.40
CA MET A 161 0.96 8.76 -17.54
C MET A 161 2.45 8.67 -17.18
N PRO A 162 3.34 8.43 -18.17
CA PRO A 162 4.77 8.36 -17.91
C PRO A 162 5.29 9.66 -17.29
N GLN A 163 6.30 9.57 -16.42
CA GLN A 163 6.87 10.75 -15.78
C GLN A 163 7.42 11.71 -16.84
N GLY A 164 6.91 12.95 -16.84
CA GLY A 164 7.33 14.00 -17.78
C GLY A 164 6.62 13.97 -19.13
N ALA A 165 5.74 13.01 -19.41
CA ALA A 165 4.90 13.03 -20.59
C ALA A 165 3.77 14.07 -20.45
N THR A 166 3.37 14.69 -21.56
CA THR A 166 2.21 15.60 -21.61
C THR A 166 0.93 14.90 -22.02
N GLU A 167 1.03 13.73 -22.66
CA GLU A 167 -0.11 12.96 -23.16
C GLU A 167 -0.19 11.58 -22.50
N PRO A 168 -1.41 11.13 -22.14
CA PRO A 168 -1.63 9.80 -21.60
C PRO A 168 -1.46 8.73 -22.68
N VAL A 169 -0.95 7.56 -22.28
CA VAL A 169 -0.82 6.39 -23.15
C VAL A 169 -1.88 5.36 -22.77
N PHE A 170 -2.72 5.00 -23.74
CA PHE A 170 -3.77 3.99 -23.58
C PHE A 170 -3.28 2.64 -24.10
N VAL A 171 -3.43 1.61 -23.28
CA VAL A 171 -2.96 0.26 -23.56
C VAL A 171 -4.14 -0.71 -23.43
N PRO A 172 -4.42 -1.55 -24.44
CA PRO A 172 -5.43 -2.60 -24.30
C PRO A 172 -5.12 -3.54 -23.15
N TRP A 173 -6.14 -3.91 -22.38
CA TRP A 173 -6.02 -4.75 -21.19
C TRP A 173 -5.36 -6.10 -21.48
N GLU A 174 -5.70 -6.72 -22.61
CA GLU A 174 -5.13 -8.01 -23.04
C GLU A 174 -3.77 -7.88 -23.74
N SER A 175 -3.18 -6.67 -23.76
CA SER A 175 -1.80 -6.42 -24.21
C SER A 175 -0.90 -5.98 -23.06
N LEU A 176 -1.46 -5.74 -21.88
CA LEU A 176 -0.74 -5.29 -20.70
C LEU A 176 0.04 -6.44 -20.07
N SER A 177 1.35 -6.29 -19.91
CA SER A 177 2.15 -7.26 -19.19
C SER A 177 2.05 -7.05 -17.68
N ALA A 178 1.93 -8.14 -16.94
CA ALA A 178 2.00 -8.14 -15.48
C ALA A 178 2.93 -9.26 -15.04
N TRP A 179 3.77 -9.02 -14.03
CA TRP A 179 4.75 -9.97 -13.56
C TRP A 179 4.95 -9.92 -12.04
N ILE A 180 5.40 -11.04 -11.51
CA ILE A 180 5.82 -11.22 -10.13
C ILE A 180 7.32 -11.38 -10.09
N ILE A 181 7.98 -10.63 -9.21
CA ILE A 181 9.41 -10.73 -8.93
C ILE A 181 9.57 -11.49 -7.61
N GLU A 182 10.32 -12.59 -7.64
CA GLU A 182 10.75 -13.32 -6.45
C GLU A 182 12.28 -13.23 -6.35
N ALA A 183 12.79 -12.45 -5.42
CA ALA A 183 14.23 -12.29 -5.18
C ALA A 183 14.65 -12.86 -3.82
N LYS A 184 15.90 -13.30 -3.72
CA LYS A 184 16.53 -13.82 -2.51
C LYS A 184 17.89 -13.15 -2.33
N GLY A 185 18.11 -12.58 -1.17
CA GLY A 185 19.38 -11.99 -0.75
C GLY A 185 19.94 -12.70 0.47
N ALA A 186 21.24 -12.93 0.51
CA ALA A 186 21.92 -13.36 1.73
C ALA A 186 22.24 -12.12 2.58
N THR A 187 21.80 -12.11 3.83
CA THR A 187 22.12 -11.08 4.82
C THR A 187 22.83 -11.72 6.01
N GLN A 188 23.40 -10.90 6.89
CA GLN A 188 24.00 -11.38 8.16
C GLN A 188 22.98 -12.13 9.05
N PHE A 189 21.68 -11.91 8.82
CA PHE A 189 20.57 -12.55 9.54
C PHE A 189 19.97 -13.74 8.80
N GLY A 190 20.62 -14.21 7.72
CA GLY A 190 20.16 -15.34 6.90
C GLY A 190 19.60 -14.93 5.54
N ILE A 191 18.86 -15.85 4.91
CA ILE A 191 18.29 -15.66 3.57
C ILE A 191 17.03 -14.80 3.68
N HIS A 192 17.13 -13.56 3.19
CA HIS A 192 16.01 -12.65 3.06
C HIS A 192 15.32 -12.86 1.70
N ARG A 193 13.99 -12.94 1.68
CA ARG A 193 13.19 -13.10 0.45
C ARG A 193 12.39 -11.83 0.22
N GLN A 194 12.43 -11.32 -0.99
CA GLN A 194 11.71 -10.13 -1.42
C GLN A 194 10.76 -10.50 -2.54
N TYR A 195 9.56 -9.93 -2.49
CA TYR A 195 8.52 -10.14 -3.46
C TYR A 195 8.11 -8.79 -4.04
N GLY A 196 7.90 -8.73 -5.35
CA GLY A 196 7.45 -7.52 -6.01
C GLY A 196 6.43 -7.85 -7.10
N MET A 197 5.63 -6.86 -7.45
CA MET A 197 4.75 -6.92 -8.60
C MET A 197 5.11 -5.81 -9.57
N GLY A 198 5.11 -6.12 -10.86
CA GLY A 198 5.24 -5.14 -11.92
C GLY A 198 4.05 -5.22 -12.87
N ILE A 199 3.64 -4.06 -13.37
CA ILE A 199 2.66 -3.92 -14.45
C ILE A 199 3.27 -2.96 -15.46
N GLY A 200 3.21 -3.29 -16.74
CA GLY A 200 3.75 -2.42 -17.76
C GLY A 200 3.51 -2.92 -19.17
N PHE A 201 4.05 -2.17 -20.11
CA PHE A 201 3.94 -2.47 -21.52
C PHE A 201 5.20 -2.02 -22.24
N HIS A 202 5.42 -2.58 -23.43
CA HIS A 202 6.52 -2.17 -24.28
C HIS A 202 6.08 -1.01 -25.16
N HIS A 203 6.76 0.14 -25.05
CA HIS A 203 6.59 1.27 -25.95
C HIS A 203 7.91 1.55 -26.67
N GLY A 204 8.03 1.08 -27.92
CA GLY A 204 9.31 1.12 -28.64
C GLY A 204 10.38 0.29 -27.93
N GLU A 205 11.55 0.88 -27.67
CA GLU A 205 12.69 0.19 -27.03
C GLU A 205 12.68 0.23 -25.50
N SER A 206 11.89 1.11 -24.89
CA SER A 206 11.86 1.28 -23.43
C SER A 206 10.59 0.69 -22.81
N PRO A 207 10.69 -0.23 -21.83
CA PRO A 207 9.53 -0.69 -21.10
C PRO A 207 9.04 0.43 -20.16
N ILE A 208 7.75 0.75 -20.24
CA ILE A 208 7.09 1.61 -19.25
C ILE A 208 6.45 0.68 -18.23
N SER A 209 6.95 0.70 -17.00
CA SER A 209 6.49 -0.17 -15.94
C SER A 209 6.26 0.59 -14.63
N LEU A 210 5.33 0.05 -13.84
CA LEU A 210 5.08 0.40 -12.46
C LEU A 210 5.36 -0.84 -11.63
N GLU A 211 6.33 -0.75 -10.72
CA GLU A 211 6.71 -1.85 -9.84
C GLU A 211 6.59 -1.45 -8.37
N PHE A 212 6.11 -2.37 -7.54
CA PHE A 212 6.00 -2.17 -6.09
C PHE A 212 6.34 -3.44 -5.32
N GLN A 213 6.86 -3.25 -4.10
CA GLN A 213 7.23 -4.32 -3.20
C GLN A 213 6.00 -4.88 -2.47
N CYS A 214 6.02 -6.18 -2.21
CA CYS A 214 4.97 -6.93 -1.56
C CYS A 214 5.53 -7.74 -0.38
N ALA A 215 4.74 -7.90 0.68
CA ALA A 215 5.17 -8.65 1.87
C ALA A 215 5.23 -10.17 1.68
N GLY A 216 4.71 -10.71 0.57
CA GLY A 216 4.72 -12.14 0.31
C GLY A 216 4.16 -12.51 -1.06
N LEU A 217 4.58 -13.68 -1.58
CA LEU A 217 4.16 -14.17 -2.90
C LEU A 217 2.63 -14.25 -3.06
N GLN A 218 1.93 -14.82 -2.07
CA GLN A 218 0.49 -14.96 -2.13
C GLN A 218 -0.22 -13.61 -2.14
N LEU A 219 0.30 -12.65 -1.37
CA LEU A 219 -0.20 -11.27 -1.39
C LEU A 219 0.04 -10.65 -2.77
N THR A 220 1.21 -10.84 -3.37
CA THR A 220 1.49 -10.35 -4.73
C THR A 220 0.48 -10.87 -5.75
N ILE A 221 0.17 -12.17 -5.73
CA ILE A 221 -0.85 -12.75 -6.60
C ILE A 221 -2.24 -12.16 -6.29
N SER A 222 -2.56 -11.93 -5.02
CA SER A 222 -3.83 -11.33 -4.59
C SER A 222 -3.98 -9.87 -5.05
N HIS A 223 -2.89 -9.10 -5.13
CA HIS A 223 -2.89 -7.74 -5.70
C HIS A 223 -3.21 -7.77 -7.19
N TRP A 224 -2.60 -8.69 -7.93
CA TRP A 224 -2.95 -8.91 -9.34
C TRP A 224 -4.42 -9.32 -9.48
N GLU A 225 -4.89 -10.24 -8.64
CA GLU A 225 -6.27 -10.69 -8.67
C GLU A 225 -7.27 -9.58 -8.35
N ALA A 226 -6.93 -8.60 -7.51
CA ALA A 226 -7.77 -7.43 -7.30
C ALA A 226 -7.92 -6.58 -8.57
N ILE A 227 -6.82 -6.35 -9.29
CA ILE A 227 -6.84 -5.58 -10.55
C ILE A 227 -7.57 -6.36 -11.65
N ARG A 228 -7.22 -7.64 -11.84
CA ARG A 228 -7.86 -8.51 -12.82
C ARG A 228 -9.34 -8.69 -12.52
N GLY A 229 -9.68 -8.99 -11.27
CA GLY A 229 -11.05 -9.20 -10.82
C GLY A 229 -11.93 -7.98 -11.06
N TYR A 230 -11.39 -6.78 -10.86
CA TYR A 230 -12.07 -5.54 -11.24
C TYR A 230 -12.32 -5.44 -12.75
N MET A 231 -11.30 -5.70 -13.57
CA MET A 231 -11.40 -5.63 -15.04
C MET A 231 -12.34 -6.69 -15.64
N GLU A 232 -12.49 -7.84 -14.99
CA GLU A 232 -13.37 -8.94 -15.41
C GLU A 232 -14.73 -8.96 -14.69
N TYR A 233 -15.11 -7.87 -13.98
CA TYR A 233 -16.38 -7.72 -13.25
C TYR A 233 -16.62 -8.74 -12.12
N GLU A 234 -15.56 -9.44 -11.68
CA GLU A 234 -15.61 -10.39 -10.56
C GLU A 234 -15.53 -9.67 -9.20
N VAL A 235 -14.87 -8.51 -9.15
CA VAL A 235 -14.74 -7.64 -7.98
C VAL A 235 -15.35 -6.29 -8.28
N ASN A 236 -16.40 -5.92 -7.55
CA ASN A 236 -17.14 -4.67 -7.78
C ASN A 236 -17.15 -3.72 -6.58
N ASP A 237 -16.65 -4.17 -5.43
CA ASP A 237 -16.66 -3.39 -4.20
C ASP A 237 -15.25 -3.19 -3.66
N LEU A 238 -14.89 -1.93 -3.40
CA LEU A 238 -13.58 -1.56 -2.88
C LEU A 238 -13.34 -2.11 -1.47
N LYS A 239 -14.40 -2.15 -0.64
CA LYS A 239 -14.27 -2.62 0.73
C LYS A 239 -13.91 -4.10 0.78
N SER A 240 -14.48 -4.91 -0.11
CA SER A 240 -14.19 -6.34 -0.23
C SER A 240 -12.71 -6.69 -0.46
N ILE A 241 -11.91 -5.75 -1.01
CA ILE A 241 -10.50 -5.96 -1.34
C ILE A 241 -9.52 -5.24 -0.41
N GLN A 242 -9.99 -4.30 0.42
CA GLN A 242 -9.14 -3.51 1.33
C GLN A 242 -9.23 -3.96 2.79
N ASP A 243 -10.39 -4.41 3.26
CA ASP A 243 -10.62 -4.58 4.70
C ASP A 243 -10.22 -5.98 5.22
N LEU A 244 -8.96 -6.12 5.65
CA LEU A 244 -8.48 -7.34 6.33
C LEU A 244 -8.89 -7.42 7.81
N GLN A 245 -9.26 -6.30 8.42
CA GLN A 245 -9.43 -6.20 9.87
C GLN A 245 -10.89 -5.95 10.30
N ASP A 246 -11.80 -5.89 9.34
CA ASP A 246 -13.23 -5.65 9.47
C ASP A 246 -13.52 -4.36 10.26
N LEU A 247 -12.58 -3.40 10.28
CA LEU A 247 -12.68 -2.19 11.11
C LEU A 247 -13.57 -1.13 10.47
N GLN A 248 -13.87 -1.26 9.18
CA GLN A 248 -14.78 -0.36 8.46
C GLN A 248 -16.22 -0.88 8.59
N GLY A 249 -17.15 -0.01 8.99
CA GLY A 249 -18.58 -0.25 8.96
C GLY A 249 -19.13 -0.27 7.51
N PRO A 250 -20.37 -0.75 7.28
CA PRO A 250 -20.96 -0.79 5.94
C PRO A 250 -21.05 0.58 5.25
N ASP A 251 -21.26 1.64 6.02
CA ASP A 251 -21.44 3.02 5.52
C ASP A 251 -20.17 3.89 5.65
N ASP A 252 -19.03 3.29 6.02
CA ASP A 252 -17.81 4.05 6.24
C ASP A 252 -17.04 4.34 4.94
N PRO A 253 -16.36 5.49 4.83
CA PRO A 253 -15.46 5.77 3.72
C PRO A 253 -14.35 4.73 3.60
N PRO A 254 -13.83 4.49 2.38
CA PRO A 254 -12.79 3.47 2.14
C PRO A 254 -11.40 3.86 2.66
N HIS A 255 -11.19 5.12 3.04
CA HIS A 255 -9.93 5.61 3.62
C HIS A 255 -9.95 5.54 5.15
N GLU A 256 -8.79 5.53 5.82
CA GLU A 256 -8.76 5.64 7.28
C GLU A 256 -9.23 7.03 7.76
N GLY A 257 -9.79 7.11 8.96
CA GLY A 257 -10.24 8.38 9.53
C GLY A 257 -10.89 8.27 10.91
N LEU A 258 -11.71 9.26 11.24
CA LEU A 258 -12.37 9.36 12.53
C LEU A 258 -13.36 8.22 12.78
N HIS A 259 -13.99 7.70 11.72
CA HIS A 259 -14.85 6.53 11.80
C HIS A 259 -14.07 5.29 12.23
N THR A 260 -12.86 5.06 11.70
CA THR A 260 -11.98 3.95 12.10
C THR A 260 -11.66 4.01 13.58
N PHE A 261 -11.35 5.21 14.11
CA PHE A 261 -11.14 5.40 15.55
C PHE A 261 -12.39 5.09 16.39
N ARG A 262 -13.57 5.54 15.94
CA ARG A 262 -14.85 5.28 16.63
C ARG A 262 -15.18 3.79 16.64
N ASN A 263 -14.97 3.09 15.53
CA ASN A 263 -15.21 1.66 15.41
C ASN A 263 -14.22 0.86 16.25
N ALA A 264 -12.93 1.21 16.20
CA ALA A 264 -11.91 0.59 17.06
C ALA A 264 -12.25 0.77 18.55
N ARG A 265 -12.72 1.96 18.95
CA ARG A 265 -13.16 2.24 20.32
C ARG A 265 -14.40 1.42 20.70
N ALA A 266 -15.40 1.33 19.83
CA ALA A 266 -16.62 0.56 20.07
C ALA A 266 -16.31 -0.94 20.22
N ARG A 267 -15.53 -1.49 19.29
CA ARG A 267 -15.05 -2.88 19.32
C ARG A 267 -14.24 -3.18 20.58
N MET A 268 -13.34 -2.28 20.98
CA MET A 268 -12.57 -2.44 22.21
C MET A 268 -13.49 -2.53 23.43
N HIS A 269 -14.47 -1.63 23.56
CA HIS A 269 -15.42 -1.69 24.69
C HIS A 269 -16.27 -2.96 24.66
N GLN A 270 -16.69 -3.42 23.49
CA GLN A 270 -17.40 -4.67 23.33
C GLN A 270 -16.55 -5.85 23.82
N GLN A 271 -15.29 -5.95 23.37
CA GLN A 271 -14.36 -6.99 23.81
C GLN A 271 -14.10 -6.96 25.32
N ILE A 272 -14.08 -5.77 25.94
CA ILE A 272 -13.95 -5.63 27.39
C ILE A 272 -15.21 -6.11 28.12
N ARG A 273 -16.41 -5.79 27.60
CA ARG A 273 -17.68 -6.25 28.17
C ARG A 273 -17.84 -7.78 28.09
N GLU A 274 -17.36 -8.37 26.99
CA GLU A 274 -17.40 -9.81 26.74
C GLU A 274 -16.24 -10.57 27.42
N GLY A 275 -15.37 -9.88 28.16
CA GLY A 275 -14.23 -10.51 28.85
C GLY A 275 -13.10 -10.99 27.92
N ARG A 276 -13.17 -10.74 26.61
CA ARG A 276 -12.12 -11.08 25.63
C ARG A 276 -10.89 -10.17 25.75
N ARG A 277 -11.04 -8.99 26.35
CA ARG A 277 -9.97 -8.01 26.56
C ARG A 277 -10.01 -7.45 27.97
N SER A 278 -8.84 -7.25 28.59
CA SER A 278 -8.75 -6.69 29.94
C SER A 278 -9.02 -5.18 29.95
N ARG A 279 -9.55 -4.66 31.07
CA ARG A 279 -9.70 -3.21 31.29
C ARG A 279 -8.37 -2.46 31.24
N LEU A 280 -7.28 -3.11 31.69
CA LEU A 280 -5.91 -2.58 31.61
C LEU A 280 -5.49 -2.34 30.15
N SER A 281 -5.81 -3.27 29.25
CA SER A 281 -5.55 -3.10 27.83
C SER A 281 -6.36 -1.94 27.22
N GLY A 282 -7.56 -1.67 27.74
CA GLY A 282 -8.35 -0.50 27.37
C GLY A 282 -7.72 0.82 27.86
N PHE A 283 -7.20 0.84 29.09
CA PHE A 283 -6.45 1.99 29.62
C PHE A 283 -5.23 2.33 28.75
N PHE A 284 -4.40 1.34 28.41
CA PHE A 284 -3.24 1.57 27.54
C PHE A 284 -3.61 2.00 26.12
N TRP A 285 -4.74 1.53 25.60
CA TRP A 285 -5.25 2.01 24.31
C TRP A 285 -5.59 3.50 24.35
N TYR A 286 -6.24 3.98 25.41
CA TYR A 286 -6.50 5.41 25.59
C TYR A 286 -5.23 6.21 25.82
N LEU A 287 -4.31 5.71 26.65
CA LEU A 287 -3.02 6.36 26.89
C LEU A 287 -2.26 6.55 25.57
N TYR A 288 -2.15 5.50 24.75
CA TYR A 288 -1.53 5.57 23.43
C TYR A 288 -2.16 6.67 22.54
N HIS A 289 -3.50 6.75 22.49
CA HIS A 289 -4.17 7.76 21.70
C HIS A 289 -3.95 9.17 22.27
N VAL A 290 -4.01 9.38 23.59
CA VAL A 290 -3.70 10.69 24.18
C VAL A 290 -2.26 11.13 23.86
N MET A 291 -1.32 10.20 23.99
CA MET A 291 0.10 10.42 23.67
C MET A 291 0.33 10.69 22.18
N THR A 292 -0.60 10.29 21.30
CA THR A 292 -0.56 10.58 19.86
C THR A 292 -1.52 11.69 19.42
N LEU A 293 -1.86 12.63 20.32
CA LEU A 293 -2.78 13.75 20.06
C LEU A 293 -4.23 13.35 19.72
N TRP A 294 -4.66 12.24 20.30
CA TRP A 294 -6.03 11.73 20.27
C TRP A 294 -6.56 11.57 18.84
N THR A 295 -7.65 12.27 18.49
CA THR A 295 -8.29 12.20 17.17
C THR A 295 -7.71 13.19 16.17
N ILE A 296 -6.71 14.01 16.53
CA ILE A 296 -6.13 15.00 15.62
C ILE A 296 -5.52 14.33 14.37
N PRO A 297 -4.69 13.27 14.48
CA PRO A 297 -4.16 12.56 13.32
C PRO A 297 -5.26 12.06 12.36
N ASN A 298 -6.34 11.51 12.89
CA ASN A 298 -7.48 11.01 12.11
C ASN A 298 -8.13 12.12 11.28
N ARG A 299 -8.33 13.31 11.87
CA ARG A 299 -8.90 14.46 11.16
C ARG A 299 -7.96 15.01 10.09
N LEU A 300 -6.64 14.94 10.33
CA LEU A 300 -5.64 15.39 9.37
C LEU A 300 -5.57 14.47 8.15
N VAL A 301 -5.66 13.16 8.33
CA VAL A 301 -5.81 12.22 7.20
C VAL A 301 -7.06 12.54 6.39
N GLU A 302 -8.23 12.70 7.03
CA GLU A 302 -9.47 13.05 6.31
C GLU A 302 -9.36 14.39 5.57
N TRP A 303 -8.65 15.37 6.14
CA TRP A 303 -8.37 16.64 5.47
C TRP A 303 -7.44 16.44 4.26
N GLU A 304 -6.40 15.62 4.41
CA GLU A 304 -5.41 15.36 3.38
C GLU A 304 -6.02 14.59 2.20
N VAL A 305 -6.82 13.57 2.47
CA VAL A 305 -7.60 12.83 1.45
C VAL A 305 -8.47 13.80 0.65
N ARG A 306 -9.32 14.59 1.32
CA ARG A 306 -10.19 15.59 0.66
C ARG A 306 -9.41 16.65 -0.11
N ARG A 307 -8.18 16.95 0.30
CA ARG A 307 -7.31 17.89 -0.42
C ARG A 307 -6.71 17.24 -1.67
N LEU A 308 -6.18 16.02 -1.56
CA LEU A 308 -5.62 15.29 -2.69
C LEU A 308 -6.68 14.94 -3.73
N GLU A 309 -7.89 14.57 -3.33
CA GLU A 309 -8.99 14.35 -4.27
C GLU A 309 -9.31 15.61 -5.09
N ARG A 310 -9.31 16.79 -4.45
CA ARG A 310 -9.54 18.06 -5.14
C ARG A 310 -8.40 18.41 -6.09
N ILE A 311 -7.15 18.27 -5.65
CA ILE A 311 -5.97 18.56 -6.48
C ILE A 311 -5.88 17.57 -7.64
N GLY A 312 -6.08 16.27 -7.37
CA GLY A 312 -6.06 15.21 -8.36
C GLY A 312 -7.10 15.43 -9.46
N LYS A 313 -8.35 15.75 -9.09
CA LYS A 313 -9.41 16.07 -10.08
C LYS A 313 -9.04 17.24 -11.00
N GLN A 314 -8.31 18.24 -10.47
CA GLN A 314 -7.85 19.40 -11.23
C GLN A 314 -6.62 19.11 -12.10
N ALA A 315 -5.73 18.22 -11.64
CA ALA A 315 -4.49 17.88 -12.34
C ALA A 315 -4.66 16.86 -13.48
N LEU A 316 -5.79 16.15 -13.54
CA LEU A 316 -6.06 15.17 -14.59
C LEU A 316 -6.15 15.82 -15.99
N PRO A 317 -5.37 15.35 -16.98
CA PRO A 317 -5.48 15.80 -18.38
C PRO A 317 -6.89 15.61 -18.94
N GLU A 318 -7.32 16.54 -19.80
CA GLU A 318 -8.68 16.51 -20.40
C GLU A 318 -8.95 15.22 -21.16
N VAL A 319 -7.96 14.71 -21.89
CA VAL A 319 -8.05 13.44 -22.64
C VAL A 319 -8.37 12.27 -21.70
N MET A 320 -7.70 12.20 -20.55
CA MET A 320 -7.93 11.16 -19.55
C MET A 320 -9.31 11.31 -18.89
N ARG A 321 -9.76 12.54 -18.66
CA ARG A 321 -11.10 12.83 -18.11
C ARG A 321 -12.21 12.36 -19.05
N ALA A 322 -12.13 12.73 -20.33
CA ALA A 322 -13.09 12.30 -21.35
C ALA A 322 -13.08 10.77 -21.55
N TRP A 323 -11.90 10.14 -21.54
CA TRP A 323 -11.77 8.69 -21.63
C TRP A 323 -12.39 7.95 -20.43
N SER A 324 -12.47 8.61 -19.26
CA SER A 324 -13.05 8.08 -18.02
C SER A 324 -14.57 8.23 -17.94
N GLU A 325 -15.22 8.84 -18.93
CA GLU A 325 -16.68 8.92 -18.98
C GLU A 325 -17.32 7.55 -19.29
N PRO A 326 -18.50 7.25 -18.70
CA PRO A 326 -19.18 5.99 -18.90
C PRO A 326 -19.62 5.81 -20.35
N LEU A 327 -19.43 4.60 -20.87
CA LEU A 327 -19.92 4.20 -22.18
C LEU A 327 -21.31 3.55 -22.09
N PRO A 328 -22.15 3.70 -23.13
CA PRO A 328 -23.34 2.86 -23.31
C PRO A 328 -22.95 1.38 -23.30
N LYS A 329 -23.81 0.52 -22.72
CA LYS A 329 -23.53 -0.91 -22.53
C LYS A 329 -23.25 -1.64 -23.85
N GLU A 330 -23.83 -1.15 -24.95
CA GLU A 330 -23.64 -1.69 -26.30
C GLU A 330 -22.23 -1.47 -26.83
N GLN A 331 -21.51 -0.48 -26.30
CA GLN A 331 -20.14 -0.12 -26.68
C GLN A 331 -19.09 -0.72 -25.75
N TRP A 332 -19.49 -1.52 -24.77
CA TRP A 332 -18.54 -2.15 -23.85
C TRP A 332 -17.69 -3.19 -24.60
N ALA A 333 -16.38 -3.06 -24.45
CA ALA A 333 -15.43 -4.02 -24.99
C ALA A 333 -15.61 -5.38 -24.30
N LYS A 334 -15.56 -6.45 -25.07
CA LYS A 334 -15.72 -7.82 -24.59
C LYS A 334 -14.37 -8.52 -24.47
N PRO A 335 -14.20 -9.46 -23.51
CA PRO A 335 -13.01 -10.30 -23.45
C PRO A 335 -12.86 -11.13 -24.73
N SER A 336 -11.63 -11.40 -25.13
CA SER A 336 -11.37 -12.28 -26.28
C SER A 336 -11.86 -13.72 -26.02
N GLU A 337 -12.21 -14.41 -27.10
CA GLU A 337 -12.60 -15.83 -27.04
C GLU A 337 -11.47 -16.70 -26.50
N GLU A 338 -10.22 -16.35 -26.81
CA GLU A 338 -9.03 -17.02 -26.28
C GLU A 338 -8.95 -16.88 -24.75
N LEU A 339 -9.09 -15.66 -24.22
CA LEU A 339 -9.08 -15.42 -22.78
C LEU A 339 -10.17 -16.22 -22.06
N LEU A 340 -11.39 -16.25 -22.60
CA LEU A 340 -12.51 -17.02 -22.03
C LEU A 340 -12.21 -18.53 -22.02
N ARG A 341 -11.75 -19.07 -23.16
CA ARG A 341 -11.42 -20.49 -23.31
C ARG A 341 -10.32 -20.92 -22.35
N LEU A 342 -9.22 -20.16 -22.28
CA LEU A 342 -8.09 -20.49 -21.41
C LEU A 342 -8.45 -20.29 -19.93
N SER A 343 -9.23 -19.27 -19.59
CA SER A 343 -9.73 -19.07 -18.21
C SER A 343 -10.56 -20.25 -17.73
N GLU A 344 -11.41 -20.82 -18.59
CA GLU A 344 -12.19 -22.01 -18.23
C GLU A 344 -11.29 -23.24 -18.04
N GLN A 345 -10.27 -23.43 -18.89
CA GLN A 345 -9.29 -24.51 -18.75
C GLN A 345 -8.51 -24.41 -17.44
N VAL A 346 -8.05 -23.19 -17.08
CA VAL A 346 -7.39 -22.91 -15.80
C VAL A 346 -8.30 -23.30 -14.64
N ARG A 347 -9.55 -22.82 -14.61
CA ARG A 347 -10.51 -23.13 -13.54
C ARG A 347 -10.76 -24.64 -13.41
N ARG A 348 -10.90 -25.35 -14.53
CA ARG A 348 -11.07 -26.83 -14.55
C ARG A 348 -9.85 -27.56 -14.00
N MET A 349 -8.64 -27.14 -14.38
CA MET A 349 -7.40 -27.76 -13.89
C MET A 349 -7.15 -27.46 -12.41
N HIS A 350 -7.36 -26.21 -11.98
CA HIS A 350 -7.25 -25.85 -10.57
C HIS A 350 -8.23 -26.64 -9.70
N LYS A 351 -9.48 -26.82 -10.14
CA LYS A 351 -10.47 -27.66 -9.44
C LYS A 351 -10.02 -29.12 -9.29
N ARG A 352 -9.29 -29.67 -10.27
CA ARG A 352 -8.74 -31.03 -10.21
C ARG A 352 -7.48 -31.12 -9.34
N GLN A 353 -6.69 -30.06 -9.29
CA GLN A 353 -5.39 -30.01 -8.62
C GLN A 353 -5.25 -28.72 -7.78
N PRO A 354 -6.00 -28.59 -6.67
CA PRO A 354 -6.07 -27.34 -5.90
C PRO A 354 -4.76 -26.98 -5.20
N HIS A 355 -3.89 -27.96 -4.94
CA HIS A 355 -2.59 -27.73 -4.28
C HIS A 355 -1.47 -27.34 -5.25
N ARG A 356 -1.72 -27.40 -6.56
CA ARG A 356 -0.70 -27.10 -7.55
C ARG A 356 -0.53 -25.58 -7.67
N PRO A 357 0.72 -25.06 -7.70
CA PRO A 357 0.94 -23.62 -7.90
C PRO A 357 0.28 -23.12 -9.18
N ILE A 358 -0.49 -22.04 -9.08
CA ILE A 358 -1.27 -21.51 -10.19
C ILE A 358 -0.41 -21.09 -11.38
N THR A 359 0.80 -20.60 -11.12
CA THR A 359 1.78 -20.22 -12.15
C THR A 359 2.21 -21.41 -13.01
N GLN A 360 2.27 -22.62 -12.45
CA GLN A 360 2.54 -23.84 -13.22
C GLN A 360 1.33 -24.28 -14.05
N ILE A 361 0.11 -24.02 -13.56
CA ILE A 361 -1.12 -24.27 -14.32
C ILE A 361 -1.16 -23.34 -15.53
N PHE A 362 -0.84 -22.05 -15.37
CA PHE A 362 -0.76 -21.09 -16.47
C PHE A 362 0.25 -21.52 -17.53
N ALA A 363 1.46 -21.87 -17.13
CA ALA A 363 2.50 -22.34 -18.03
C ALA A 363 2.08 -23.61 -18.81
N GLU A 364 1.24 -24.47 -18.23
CA GLU A 364 0.72 -25.64 -18.94
C GLU A 364 -0.44 -25.32 -19.89
N VAL A 365 -1.38 -24.47 -19.46
CA VAL A 365 -2.50 -24.02 -20.31
C VAL A 365 -1.98 -23.32 -21.56
N CYS A 366 -1.08 -22.37 -21.40
CA CYS A 366 -0.55 -21.59 -22.51
C CYS A 366 0.26 -22.47 -23.47
N ARG A 367 1.12 -23.37 -22.96
CA ARG A 367 1.84 -24.33 -23.81
C ARG A 367 0.91 -25.25 -24.60
N ARG A 368 -0.19 -25.70 -24.01
CA ARG A 368 -1.19 -26.56 -24.68
C ARG A 368 -2.05 -25.80 -25.70
N ALA A 369 -2.15 -24.48 -25.59
CA ALA A 369 -2.90 -23.64 -26.53
C ALA A 369 -2.08 -23.30 -27.79
N GLU A 370 -0.76 -23.39 -27.69
CA GLU A 370 0.20 -23.18 -28.79
C GLU A 370 0.48 -24.43 -29.64
N CYS A 371 0.12 -25.62 -29.11
CA CYS A 371 0.13 -26.90 -29.81
C CYS A 371 -1.25 -27.20 -30.37
#